data_AF-A0A9P8VUJ3-F1
#
_entry.id   AF-A0A9P8VUJ3-F1
#
_cell.length_a   1.000
_cell.length_b   1.000
_cell.length_c   1.000
_cell.angle_alpha   90.00
_cell.angle_beta   90.00
_cell.angle_gamma   90.00
#
_symmetry.space_group_name_H-M   'P 1'
#
loop_
_entity.id
_entity.type
_entity.pdbx_description
1 polymer ?
#
loop_
_entity_poly.entity_id
_entity_poly.type
_entity_poly.pdbx_seq_one_letter_code
_entity_poly.pdbx_strand_id
1 'polypeptide(L)'
;MSSGKRRPSVLEGHYAPYRFTITLMVDPSQAGHKRPKNKKRKCQHRVEQAEMQTFPFLPSAHTALALYYSVDPKIEWQNMTRYNSFVLNRVKYYSDSFVRVANECTIERQRAAMNLSKDGLVKNSENDWVAWILEIRAANEHRVYARVYWMYSPDELPAETICGKKRIQGRQPYHGRNELIASNHMDIINVVSIIEPATVGQWIESDDDETMDELYWRQTFNYLDSQLSPVKLLCECKTPENPDRTLIGCTSTTCGKWMHQECLHHDVLMRVYNRLGTEKPQQSESMTDLREDNDSNPTRPLSPKDVEKEEMQPIIDEVDEDVHVQEATPPTPRAFTLRTKVLSANAQAKPPTNKSCKKSTDSEPYLGLFEATLKLDDGPTTWTIRDLRENVLGSEKIWDERVHCLLCGVIIG
;
A
#
# COMPACT_ATOMS: atom_id res chain seq x y z
N MET A 1 6.77 15.62 23.38
CA MET A 1 6.62 14.21 23.80
C MET A 1 5.25 13.76 23.34
N SER A 2 5.16 13.34 22.08
CA SER A 2 3.91 12.99 21.40
C SER A 2 3.43 11.61 21.86
N SER A 3 2.12 11.47 22.02
CA SER A 3 1.40 10.26 22.43
C SER A 3 1.48 9.16 21.37
N GLY A 4 2.65 8.57 21.15
CA GLY A 4 2.75 7.23 20.55
C GLY A 4 2.32 6.17 21.58
N LYS A 5 1.82 5.01 21.12
CA LYS A 5 1.36 3.84 21.90
C LYS A 5 1.81 3.91 23.36
N ARG A 6 1.02 4.62 24.19
CA ARG A 6 1.32 4.73 25.60
C ARG A 6 0.95 3.38 26.20
N ARG A 7 1.84 2.86 27.03
CA ARG A 7 1.62 1.65 27.80
C ARG A 7 0.21 1.71 28.42
N PRO A 8 -0.59 0.64 28.35
CA PRO A 8 -1.88 0.60 29.03
C PRO A 8 -1.72 1.08 30.46
N SER A 9 -2.56 2.03 30.87
CA SER A 9 -2.56 2.48 32.25
C SER A 9 -2.84 1.28 33.14
N VAL A 10 -1.97 1.03 34.13
CA VAL A 10 -2.21 0.00 35.13
C VAL A 10 -3.31 0.52 36.03
N LEU A 11 -4.57 0.31 35.65
CA LEU A 11 -5.68 0.46 36.56
C LEU A 11 -5.56 -0.69 37.59
N GLU A 12 -5.39 -0.30 38.85
CA GLU A 12 -5.24 -1.17 40.01
C GLU A 12 -6.19 -2.38 39.95
N GLY A 13 -5.63 -3.59 40.10
CA GLY A 13 -6.41 -4.76 40.47
C GLY A 13 -6.00 -6.09 39.81
N HIS A 14 -5.61 -6.11 38.53
CA HIS A 14 -5.45 -7.41 37.83
C HIS A 14 -4.28 -7.57 36.86
N TYR A 15 -3.47 -6.53 36.65
CA TYR A 15 -2.24 -6.64 35.86
C TYR A 15 -1.07 -6.07 36.68
N ALA A 16 -0.06 -6.90 36.94
CA ALA A 16 1.14 -6.47 37.65
C ALA A 16 1.80 -5.31 36.86
N PRO A 17 2.30 -4.26 37.54
CA PRO A 17 3.01 -3.18 36.87
C PRO A 17 4.16 -3.73 36.02
N TYR A 18 4.28 -3.22 34.78
CA TYR A 18 5.32 -3.62 33.84
C TYR A 18 6.70 -3.49 34.48
N ARG A 19 7.33 -4.64 34.77
CA ARG A 19 8.54 -4.73 35.60
C ARG A 19 9.80 -4.28 34.87
N PHE A 20 9.82 -4.37 33.54
CA PHE A 20 10.98 -4.06 32.70
C PHE A 20 10.70 -2.87 31.80
N THR A 21 11.72 -2.03 31.61
CA THR A 21 11.66 -0.91 30.67
C THR A 21 12.86 -0.94 29.74
N ILE A 22 12.60 -0.69 28.45
CA ILE A 22 13.63 -0.52 27.44
C ILE A 22 13.99 0.95 27.34
N THR A 23 15.28 1.25 27.40
CA THR A 23 15.82 2.54 26.96
C THR A 23 16.53 2.37 25.64
N LEU A 24 16.08 3.10 24.62
CA LEU A 24 16.75 3.18 23.33
C LEU A 24 17.90 4.19 23.37
N MET A 25 18.99 3.88 22.67
CA MET A 25 20.18 4.71 22.56
C MET A 25 20.57 4.88 21.09
N VAL A 26 21.00 6.10 20.75
CA VAL A 26 21.62 6.42 19.45
C VAL A 26 23.04 5.83 19.43
N ASP A 27 23.50 5.44 18.25
CA ASP A 27 24.85 4.90 18.04
C ASP A 27 25.92 5.75 18.76
N PRO A 28 26.75 5.15 19.63
CA PRO A 28 27.80 5.85 20.37
C PRO A 28 28.80 6.59 19.49
N SER A 29 29.02 6.12 18.25
CA SER A 29 29.97 6.71 17.30
C SER A 29 29.55 8.11 16.83
N GLN A 30 28.24 8.42 16.84
CA GLN A 30 27.72 9.73 16.43
C GLN A 30 27.66 10.76 17.58
N ALA A 31 27.75 10.33 18.83
CA ALA A 31 27.65 11.21 20.02
C ALA A 31 28.96 11.90 20.42
N GLY A 32 30.04 11.72 19.64
CA GLY A 32 31.42 12.05 20.02
C GLY A 32 31.82 13.53 19.97
N HIS A 33 31.06 14.40 19.31
CA HIS A 33 31.46 15.81 19.13
C HIS A 33 30.66 16.72 20.08
N LYS A 34 31.34 17.26 21.11
CA LYS A 34 30.90 18.35 22.03
C LYS A 34 30.07 17.95 23.27
N ARG A 35 30.57 17.08 24.16
CA ARG A 35 30.01 16.93 25.53
C ARG A 35 31.06 17.15 26.64
N PRO A 36 30.70 17.83 27.76
CA PRO A 36 31.61 18.07 28.89
C PRO A 36 32.00 16.78 29.62
N LYS A 37 33.21 16.76 30.20
CA LYS A 37 33.91 15.54 30.71
C LYS A 37 33.10 14.65 31.66
N ASN A 38 32.25 15.22 32.53
CA ASN A 38 31.39 14.43 33.45
C ASN A 38 30.22 13.74 32.75
N LYS A 39 29.63 14.37 31.71
CA LYS A 39 28.61 13.73 30.87
C LYS A 39 29.23 12.65 29.99
N LYS A 40 30.50 12.80 29.60
CA LYS A 40 31.25 11.80 28.82
C LYS A 40 31.41 10.48 29.60
N ARG A 41 31.81 10.53 30.88
CA ARG A 41 31.91 9.34 31.76
C ARG A 41 30.57 8.62 31.95
N LYS A 42 29.48 9.35 32.21
CA LYS A 42 28.13 8.76 32.33
C LYS A 42 27.62 8.17 31.02
N CYS A 43 27.93 8.80 29.89
CA CYS A 43 27.59 8.29 28.57
C CYS A 43 28.37 7.00 28.26
N GLN A 44 29.66 6.97 28.60
CA GLN A 44 30.54 5.82 28.34
C GLN A 44 30.12 4.57 29.14
N HIS A 45 29.83 4.71 30.44
CA HIS A 45 29.30 3.60 31.25
C HIS A 45 27.93 3.09 30.75
N ARG A 46 27.08 3.97 30.21
CA ARG A 46 25.76 3.59 29.69
C ARG A 46 25.87 2.87 28.33
N VAL A 47 26.88 3.22 27.54
CA VAL A 47 27.21 2.59 26.25
C VAL A 47 27.79 1.18 26.46
N GLU A 48 28.64 0.98 27.46
CA GLU A 48 29.18 -0.35 27.83
C GLU A 48 28.08 -1.35 28.23
N GLN A 49 26.90 -0.86 28.59
CA GLN A 49 25.76 -1.69 28.98
C GLN A 49 24.73 -1.88 27.87
N ALA A 50 24.90 -1.25 26.71
CA ALA A 50 23.94 -1.30 25.62
C ALA A 50 24.16 -2.52 24.72
N GLU A 51 23.09 -3.24 24.42
CA GLU A 51 23.07 -4.36 23.48
C GLU A 51 22.58 -3.83 22.11
N MET A 52 23.14 -4.34 21.02
CA MET A 52 22.73 -3.97 19.67
C MET A 52 21.63 -4.93 19.20
N GLN A 53 20.48 -4.38 18.78
CA GLN A 53 19.42 -5.14 18.12
C GLN A 53 19.45 -4.83 16.63
N THR A 54 19.67 -5.87 15.81
CA THR A 54 19.49 -5.80 14.36
C THR A 54 18.00 -5.85 14.02
N PHE A 55 17.60 -5.12 12.98
CA PHE A 55 16.22 -5.16 12.49
C PHE A 55 15.99 -6.49 11.77
N PRO A 56 14.94 -7.26 12.12
CA PRO A 56 14.76 -8.63 11.63
C PRO A 56 14.28 -8.71 10.17
N PHE A 57 13.84 -7.59 9.58
CA PHE A 57 13.27 -7.57 8.24
C PHE A 57 14.32 -7.13 7.20
N LEU A 58 14.70 -8.06 6.32
CA LEU A 58 15.61 -7.84 5.18
C LEU A 58 14.82 -7.81 3.85
N PRO A 59 15.34 -7.19 2.79
CA PRO A 59 16.40 -6.20 2.75
C PRO A 59 15.76 -4.82 2.85
N SER A 60 15.57 -4.29 4.06
CA SER A 60 15.37 -2.85 4.12
C SER A 60 16.67 -2.22 3.64
N ALA A 61 16.65 -1.47 2.53
CA ALA A 61 17.78 -0.66 2.04
C ALA A 61 18.29 0.35 3.10
N HIS A 62 17.67 0.37 4.28
CA HIS A 62 18.00 1.16 5.43
C HIS A 62 18.61 0.27 6.53
N THR A 63 19.92 0.05 6.46
CA THR A 63 20.77 -0.42 7.59
C THR A 63 20.60 0.46 8.86
N ALA A 64 19.91 1.60 8.73
CA ALA A 64 19.69 2.62 9.76
C ALA A 64 18.64 2.28 10.85
N LEU A 65 17.97 1.11 10.80
CA LEU A 65 16.98 0.74 11.81
C LEU A 65 17.53 -0.09 12.98
N ALA A 66 18.78 -0.53 12.90
CA ALA A 66 19.45 -1.17 14.03
C ALA A 66 19.61 -0.18 15.17
N LEU A 67 19.24 -0.60 16.39
CA LEU A 67 19.27 0.27 17.58
C LEU A 67 20.07 -0.37 18.70
N TYR A 68 20.73 0.48 19.49
CA TYR A 68 21.28 0.09 20.77
C TYR A 68 20.22 0.24 21.85
N TYR A 69 20.12 -0.73 22.76
CA TYR A 69 19.14 -0.70 23.84
C TYR A 69 19.72 -1.20 25.15
N SER A 70 19.10 -0.79 26.25
CA SER A 70 19.33 -1.37 27.57
C SER A 70 18.01 -1.68 28.24
N VAL A 71 17.93 -2.83 28.90
CA VAL A 71 16.79 -3.22 29.74
C VAL A 71 17.07 -2.85 31.18
N ASP A 72 16.09 -2.28 31.86
CA ASP A 72 16.13 -1.99 33.30
C ASP A 72 14.94 -2.67 34.01
N PRO A 73 15.15 -3.44 35.09
CA PRO A 73 16.44 -3.81 35.71
C PRO A 73 17.24 -4.84 34.88
N LYS A 74 18.50 -4.51 34.54
CA LYS A 74 19.34 -5.32 33.64
C LYS A 74 19.68 -6.71 34.18
N ILE A 75 20.11 -6.78 35.44
CA ILE A 75 20.58 -8.04 36.07
C ILE A 75 19.43 -9.05 36.13
N GLU A 76 18.24 -8.61 36.54
CA GLU A 76 17.07 -9.48 36.59
C GLU A 76 16.70 -10.02 35.21
N TRP A 77 16.71 -9.17 34.19
CA TRP A 77 16.45 -9.59 32.81
C TRP A 77 17.48 -10.61 32.31
N GLN A 78 18.77 -10.38 32.59
CA GLN A 78 19.87 -11.26 32.19
C GLN A 78 19.87 -12.61 32.90
N ASN A 79 19.40 -12.66 34.15
CA ASN A 79 19.28 -13.90 34.92
C ASN A 79 18.09 -14.78 34.49
N MET A 80 17.17 -14.27 33.69
CA MET A 80 16.05 -15.07 33.18
C MET A 80 16.51 -16.06 32.12
N THR A 81 15.84 -17.21 32.12
CA THR A 81 16.10 -18.25 31.11
C THR A 81 15.46 -17.84 29.79
N ARG A 82 16.22 -17.94 28.70
CA ARG A 82 15.73 -17.67 27.34
C ARG A 82 15.05 -18.91 26.76
N TYR A 83 13.95 -18.69 26.05
CA TYR A 83 13.19 -19.75 25.37
C TYR A 83 12.97 -19.38 23.91
N ASN A 84 12.82 -20.40 23.06
CA ASN A 84 12.44 -20.24 21.65
C ASN A 84 10.91 -20.18 21.46
N SER A 85 10.16 -20.64 22.45
CA SER A 85 8.70 -20.71 22.37
C SER A 85 8.04 -20.74 23.75
N PHE A 86 6.78 -20.33 23.82
CA PHE A 86 5.91 -20.54 24.97
C PHE A 86 4.53 -21.03 24.51
N VAL A 87 3.74 -21.58 25.43
CA VAL A 87 2.37 -22.02 25.16
C VAL A 87 1.41 -21.19 26.00
N LEU A 88 0.42 -20.58 25.35
CA LEU A 88 -0.64 -19.82 25.99
C LEU A 88 -1.98 -20.24 25.38
N ASN A 89 -2.97 -20.58 26.22
CA ASN A 89 -4.30 -21.01 25.78
C ASN A 89 -4.28 -22.17 24.75
N ARG A 90 -3.37 -23.15 24.95
CA ARG A 90 -3.13 -24.30 24.04
C ARG A 90 -2.58 -23.93 22.66
N VAL A 91 -2.23 -22.68 22.43
CA VAL A 91 -1.54 -22.20 21.22
C VAL A 91 -0.07 -22.00 21.54
N LYS A 92 0.81 -22.47 20.66
CA LYS A 92 2.25 -22.32 20.79
C LYS A 92 2.72 -21.11 19.99
N TYR A 93 3.52 -20.27 20.62
CA TYR A 93 4.09 -19.06 20.05
C TYR A 93 5.61 -19.19 20.00
N TYR A 94 6.23 -18.66 18.95
CA TYR A 94 7.67 -18.75 18.73
C TYR A 94 8.30 -17.35 18.81
N SER A 95 9.60 -17.28 19.11
CA SER A 95 10.36 -16.09 18.71
C SER A 95 10.32 -15.97 17.19
N ASP A 96 10.42 -14.75 16.70
CA ASP A 96 10.33 -14.43 15.27
C ASP A 96 8.96 -14.74 14.66
N SER A 97 7.90 -14.43 15.40
CA SER A 97 6.52 -14.53 14.93
C SER A 97 5.71 -13.28 15.24
N PHE A 98 4.70 -13.00 14.40
CA PHE A 98 3.75 -11.93 14.62
C PHE A 98 2.63 -12.37 15.56
N VAL A 99 2.24 -11.48 16.46
CA VAL A 99 1.18 -11.70 17.44
C VAL A 99 0.28 -10.48 17.57
N ARG A 100 -1.00 -10.72 17.88
CA ARG A 100 -1.94 -9.70 18.34
C ARG A 100 -1.86 -9.56 19.86
N VAL A 101 -1.83 -8.33 20.32
CA VAL A 101 -1.68 -7.94 21.73
C VAL A 101 -2.88 -7.09 22.12
N ALA A 102 -3.45 -7.41 23.27
CA ALA A 102 -4.59 -6.65 23.81
C ALA A 102 -4.19 -5.21 24.12
N ASN A 103 -4.96 -4.26 23.58
CA ASN A 103 -4.88 -2.86 23.96
C ASN A 103 -5.97 -2.51 24.98
N GLU A 104 -5.98 -1.25 25.44
CA GLU A 104 -6.94 -0.74 26.43
C GLU A 104 -8.40 -0.96 26.01
N CYS A 105 -8.73 -0.68 24.75
CA CYS A 105 -10.07 -0.91 24.20
C CYS A 105 -10.47 -2.40 24.20
N THR A 106 -9.54 -3.31 23.93
CA THR A 106 -9.81 -4.75 23.97
C THR A 106 -10.00 -5.25 25.40
N ILE A 107 -9.22 -4.73 26.34
CA ILE A 107 -9.38 -5.02 27.76
C ILE A 107 -10.75 -4.52 28.27
N GLU A 108 -11.14 -3.30 27.90
CA GLU A 108 -12.45 -2.74 28.26
C GLU A 108 -13.61 -3.57 27.70
N ARG A 109 -13.53 -3.98 26.43
CA ARG A 109 -14.55 -4.85 25.81
C ARG A 109 -14.63 -6.21 26.49
N GLN A 110 -13.49 -6.83 26.80
CA GLN A 110 -13.48 -8.11 27.52
C GLN A 110 -14.12 -7.98 28.91
N ARG A 111 -13.85 -6.89 29.63
CA ARG A 111 -14.50 -6.60 30.92
C ARG A 111 -16.00 -6.39 30.77
N ALA A 112 -16.44 -5.62 29.77
CA ALA A 112 -17.86 -5.42 29.49
C ALA A 112 -18.56 -6.76 29.15
N ALA A 113 -17.93 -7.60 28.35
CA ALA A 113 -18.44 -8.92 27.99
C ALA A 113 -18.49 -9.91 29.17
N MET A 114 -17.62 -9.77 30.17
CA MET A 114 -17.70 -10.55 31.41
C MET A 114 -18.88 -10.12 32.31
N ASN A 115 -19.35 -8.88 32.16
CA ASN A 115 -20.44 -8.31 32.96
C ASN A 115 -21.83 -8.46 32.31
N LEU A 116 -21.92 -8.80 31.02
CA LEU A 116 -23.18 -9.05 30.32
C LEU A 116 -23.29 -10.53 29.92
N SER A 117 -24.38 -11.17 30.36
CA SER A 117 -24.79 -12.52 29.98
C SER A 117 -24.77 -12.67 28.45
N LYS A 118 -23.84 -13.48 27.94
CA LYS A 118 -23.77 -14.06 26.59
C LYS A 118 -24.85 -13.57 25.59
N ASP A 119 -24.65 -12.42 24.97
CA ASP A 119 -25.09 -12.23 23.59
C ASP A 119 -24.28 -11.14 22.89
N GLY A 120 -23.70 -11.48 21.74
CA GLY A 120 -23.00 -10.55 20.83
C GLY A 120 -21.54 -10.21 21.15
N LEU A 121 -20.62 -11.19 21.18
CA LEU A 121 -19.18 -10.90 21.10
C LEU A 121 -18.84 -10.36 19.69
N VAL A 122 -18.91 -9.05 19.50
CA VAL A 122 -18.35 -8.40 18.30
C VAL A 122 -16.83 -8.53 18.37
N LYS A 123 -16.28 -9.55 17.71
CA LYS A 123 -14.84 -9.72 17.45
C LYS A 123 -14.35 -8.64 16.49
N ASN A 124 -14.30 -7.38 16.91
CA ASN A 124 -13.52 -6.37 16.18
C ASN A 124 -12.05 -6.54 16.58
N SER A 125 -11.40 -7.56 16.01
CA SER A 125 -9.95 -7.79 16.14
C SER A 125 -9.13 -6.76 15.36
N GLU A 126 -9.75 -6.00 14.45
CA GLU A 126 -9.12 -4.96 13.62
C GLU A 126 -8.38 -3.88 14.45
N ASN A 127 -8.76 -3.68 15.72
CA ASN A 127 -8.16 -2.67 16.59
C ASN A 127 -7.09 -3.22 17.55
N ASP A 128 -6.79 -4.52 17.53
CA ASP A 128 -5.74 -5.08 18.40
C ASP A 128 -4.35 -4.63 17.93
N TRP A 129 -3.43 -4.44 18.87
CA TRP A 129 -2.05 -4.10 18.51
C TRP A 129 -1.35 -5.31 17.92
N VAL A 130 -0.49 -5.09 16.92
CA VAL A 130 0.33 -6.16 16.34
C VAL A 130 1.78 -5.95 16.73
N ALA A 131 2.48 -7.04 17.04
CA ALA A 131 3.88 -7.02 17.44
C ALA A 131 4.65 -8.20 16.85
N TRP A 132 5.96 -8.02 16.65
CA TRP A 132 6.91 -9.08 16.29
C TRP A 132 7.72 -9.49 17.53
N ILE A 133 7.74 -10.79 17.85
CA ILE A 133 8.48 -11.30 19.00
C ILE A 133 9.97 -11.41 18.67
N LEU A 134 10.81 -10.69 19.41
CA LEU A 134 12.27 -10.74 19.27
C LEU A 134 12.91 -11.78 20.18
N GLU A 135 12.49 -11.81 21.43
CA GLU A 135 13.11 -12.67 22.44
C GLU A 135 12.09 -13.02 23.52
N ILE A 136 12.08 -14.29 23.93
CA ILE A 136 11.23 -14.78 25.02
C ILE A 136 12.12 -15.14 26.21
N ARG A 137 11.77 -14.62 27.39
CA ARG A 137 12.45 -14.94 28.65
C ARG A 137 11.46 -15.28 29.74
N ALA A 138 11.82 -16.21 30.62
CA ALA A 138 11.02 -16.51 31.80
C ALA A 138 11.86 -16.46 33.09
N ALA A 139 11.28 -15.86 34.11
CA ALA A 139 11.78 -15.97 35.48
C ALA A 139 11.27 -17.26 36.16
N ASN A 140 10.03 -17.64 35.86
CA ASN A 140 9.37 -18.87 36.30
C ASN A 140 8.14 -19.14 35.41
N GLU A 141 7.41 -20.22 35.68
CA GLU A 141 6.24 -20.69 34.90
C GLU A 141 5.12 -19.64 34.77
N HIS A 142 5.01 -18.70 35.70
CA HIS A 142 3.97 -17.67 35.71
C HIS A 142 4.46 -16.29 35.26
N ARG A 143 5.78 -16.12 35.10
CA ARG A 143 6.42 -14.84 34.75
C ARG A 143 7.26 -15.02 33.50
N VAL A 144 6.54 -15.02 32.39
CA VAL A 144 7.11 -15.11 31.04
C VAL A 144 6.91 -13.75 30.35
N TYR A 145 7.98 -13.23 29.78
CA TYR A 145 8.04 -11.94 29.13
C TYR A 145 8.56 -12.09 27.70
N ALA A 146 8.03 -11.28 26.80
CA ALA A 146 8.49 -11.17 25.42
C ALA A 146 9.02 -9.75 25.18
N ARG A 147 10.24 -9.64 24.66
CA ARG A 147 10.70 -8.40 24.01
C ARG A 147 10.17 -8.39 22.59
N VAL A 148 9.58 -7.29 22.18
CA VAL A 148 8.87 -7.18 20.90
C VAL A 148 9.23 -5.91 20.15
N TYR A 149 9.06 -5.93 18.83
CA TYR A 149 8.90 -4.73 18.01
C TYR A 149 7.42 -4.47 17.76
N TRP A 150 6.98 -3.22 17.92
CA TRP A 150 5.60 -2.85 17.60
C TRP A 150 5.41 -2.68 16.09
N MET A 151 4.31 -3.22 15.58
CA MET A 151 3.77 -2.88 14.27
C MET A 151 2.70 -1.80 14.48
N TYR A 152 2.84 -0.67 13.80
CA TYR A 152 1.92 0.46 13.93
C TYR A 152 0.82 0.35 12.90
N SER A 153 -0.43 0.61 13.31
CA SER A 153 -1.43 1.01 12.33
C SER A 153 -1.07 2.41 11.81
N PRO A 154 -1.28 2.71 10.51
CA PRO A 154 -1.16 4.05 9.98
C PRO A 154 -1.89 5.11 10.80
N ASP A 155 -3.04 4.77 11.39
CA ASP A 155 -3.84 5.68 12.22
C ASP A 155 -3.13 6.12 13.50
N GLU A 156 -2.17 5.32 13.98
CA GLU A 156 -1.43 5.54 15.23
C GLU A 156 -0.12 6.31 15.03
N LEU A 157 0.16 6.76 13.80
CA LEU A 157 1.36 7.52 13.50
C LEU A 157 1.39 8.86 14.27
N PRO A 158 2.46 9.13 15.06
CA PRO A 158 2.57 10.37 15.83
C PRO A 158 2.51 11.63 14.96
N ALA A 159 2.00 12.73 15.52
CA ALA A 159 1.80 14.01 14.81
C ALA A 159 3.08 14.66 14.23
N GLU A 160 4.25 14.22 14.69
CA GLU A 160 5.55 14.75 14.26
C GLU A 160 6.29 13.78 13.35
N THR A 161 5.58 12.83 12.74
CA THR A 161 6.19 11.84 11.85
C THR A 161 6.69 12.51 10.58
N ILE A 162 7.95 12.28 10.23
CA ILE A 162 8.62 12.85 9.07
C ILE A 162 8.56 11.83 7.92
N CYS A 163 7.98 12.23 6.79
CA CYS A 163 7.96 11.45 5.56
C CYS A 163 8.56 12.31 4.43
N GLY A 164 9.80 11.99 4.04
CA GLY A 164 10.58 12.84 3.13
C GLY A 164 10.79 14.24 3.70
N LYS A 165 10.19 15.26 3.07
CA LYS A 165 10.27 16.67 3.52
C LYS A 165 9.03 17.14 4.28
N LYS A 166 8.01 16.29 4.44
CA LYS A 166 6.72 16.66 5.03
C LYS A 166 6.60 16.08 6.43
N ARG A 167 5.92 16.80 7.32
CA ARG A 167 5.41 16.26 8.59
C ARG A 167 4.00 15.76 8.36
N ILE A 168 3.74 14.56 8.84
CA ILE A 168 2.46 13.89 8.70
C ILE A 168 1.97 13.40 10.07
N GLN A 169 0.66 13.17 10.15
CA GLN A 169 0.00 12.61 11.31
C GLN A 169 -1.02 11.59 10.84
N GLY A 170 -1.06 10.44 11.52
CA GLY A 170 -2.03 9.39 11.24
C GLY A 170 -1.96 8.88 9.80
N ARG A 171 -3.04 8.20 9.42
CA ARG A 171 -3.18 7.54 8.13
C ARG A 171 -3.14 8.54 6.98
N GLN A 172 -2.31 8.24 5.99
CA GLN A 172 -2.21 9.00 4.76
C GLN A 172 -3.13 8.41 3.68
N PRO A 173 -3.52 9.20 2.66
CA PRO A 173 -4.43 8.73 1.61
C PRO A 173 -3.92 7.53 0.81
N TYR A 174 -2.61 7.28 0.81
CA TYR A 174 -1.99 6.16 0.12
C TYR A 174 -1.91 4.88 0.96
N HIS A 175 -2.23 4.94 2.26
CA HIS A 175 -2.22 3.76 3.11
C HIS A 175 -3.44 2.90 2.86
N GLY A 176 -3.22 1.60 2.63
CA GLY A 176 -4.28 0.60 2.50
C GLY A 176 -4.89 0.23 3.85
N ARG A 177 -6.09 -0.34 3.83
CA ARG A 177 -6.92 -0.66 5.01
C ARG A 177 -6.21 -1.62 5.95
N ASN A 178 -5.58 -2.66 5.40
CA ASN A 178 -4.87 -3.70 6.14
C ASN A 178 -3.37 -3.43 6.29
N GLU A 179 -2.92 -2.21 5.97
CA GLU A 179 -1.51 -1.83 6.06
C GLU A 179 -1.06 -1.67 7.51
N LEU A 180 0.10 -2.24 7.81
CA LEU A 180 0.88 -2.02 9.02
C LEU A 180 2.22 -1.37 8.66
N ILE A 181 2.83 -0.75 9.66
CA ILE A 181 4.13 -0.09 9.55
C ILE A 181 5.09 -0.77 10.52
N ALA A 182 6.14 -1.39 9.98
CA ALA A 182 7.14 -2.07 10.78
C ALA A 182 8.02 -1.05 11.50
N SER A 183 8.06 -1.07 12.83
CA SER A 183 8.85 -0.08 13.59
C SER A 183 9.99 -0.70 14.38
N ASN A 184 11.02 0.10 14.63
CA ASN A 184 12.08 -0.24 15.58
C ASN A 184 11.70 0.14 17.04
N HIS A 185 10.42 0.39 17.33
CA HIS A 185 9.95 0.63 18.69
C HIS A 185 9.94 -0.67 19.49
N MET A 186 10.93 -0.83 20.37
CA MET A 186 11.01 -1.99 21.26
C MET A 186 10.28 -1.77 22.58
N ASP A 187 9.58 -2.80 23.04
CA ASP A 187 9.09 -2.87 24.42
C ASP A 187 9.16 -4.30 24.97
N ILE A 188 8.92 -4.46 26.28
CA ILE A 188 8.80 -5.77 26.93
C ILE A 188 7.39 -5.92 27.47
N ILE A 189 6.70 -6.96 27.01
CA ILE A 189 5.34 -7.28 27.42
C ILE A 189 5.30 -8.59 28.22
N ASN A 190 4.30 -8.74 29.07
CA ASN A 190 3.97 -10.05 29.63
C ASN A 190 3.24 -10.86 28.55
N VAL A 191 3.62 -12.13 28.37
CA VAL A 191 3.03 -12.97 27.31
C VAL A 191 1.52 -13.16 27.49
N VAL A 192 0.98 -13.03 28.71
CA VAL A 192 -0.47 -13.13 28.95
C VAL A 192 -1.29 -12.03 28.26
N SER A 193 -0.64 -10.94 27.83
CA SER A 193 -1.28 -9.87 27.04
C SER A 193 -1.47 -10.23 25.57
N ILE A 194 -0.87 -11.34 25.11
CA ILE A 194 -1.03 -11.83 23.73
C ILE A 194 -2.38 -12.53 23.61
N ILE A 195 -3.12 -12.15 22.57
CA ILE A 195 -4.47 -12.68 22.30
C ILE A 195 -4.36 -13.90 21.39
N GLU A 196 -3.77 -13.71 20.21
CA GLU A 196 -3.70 -14.71 19.15
C GLU A 196 -2.50 -14.47 18.23
N PRO A 197 -2.09 -15.49 17.44
CA PRO A 197 -1.11 -15.30 16.37
C PRO A 197 -1.63 -14.32 15.32
N ALA A 198 -0.71 -13.63 14.66
CA ALA A 198 -1.02 -12.79 13.49
C ALA A 198 -0.25 -13.31 12.28
N THR A 199 -0.87 -13.23 11.10
CA THR A 199 -0.19 -13.39 9.82
C THR A 199 0.01 -12.01 9.24
N VAL A 200 1.26 -11.65 8.94
CA VAL A 200 1.58 -10.37 8.34
C VAL A 200 2.58 -10.59 7.20
N GLY A 201 2.18 -10.25 5.98
CA GLY A 201 3.04 -10.31 4.80
C GLY A 201 3.96 -9.09 4.68
N GLN A 202 5.12 -9.27 4.05
CA GLN A 202 5.94 -8.13 3.60
C GLN A 202 5.64 -7.90 2.13
N TRP A 203 5.08 -6.74 1.79
CA TRP A 203 4.86 -6.40 0.39
C TRP A 203 6.09 -5.70 -0.18
N ILE A 204 6.65 -6.30 -1.23
CA ILE A 204 7.75 -5.74 -2.00
C ILE A 204 7.16 -5.10 -3.27
N GLU A 205 7.30 -3.78 -3.42
CA GLU A 205 6.70 -3.00 -4.52
C GLU A 205 7.29 -3.27 -5.93
N SER A 206 8.22 -4.22 -6.03
CA SER A 206 8.76 -4.74 -7.28
C SER A 206 8.15 -6.08 -7.68
N ASP A 207 7.40 -6.72 -6.77
CA ASP A 207 6.72 -7.98 -7.00
C ASP A 207 5.24 -7.68 -7.30
N ASP A 208 4.87 -7.78 -8.58
CA ASP A 208 3.56 -7.38 -9.09
C ASP A 208 2.52 -8.52 -9.02
N ASP A 209 2.92 -9.72 -8.60
CA ASP A 209 2.05 -10.92 -8.61
C ASP A 209 1.34 -11.19 -7.28
N GLU A 210 1.69 -10.48 -6.20
CA GLU A 210 1.10 -10.71 -4.89
C GLU A 210 -0.07 -9.76 -4.57
N THR A 211 -1.28 -10.31 -4.43
CA THR A 211 -2.44 -9.60 -3.85
C THR A 211 -2.49 -9.79 -2.35
N MET A 212 -2.47 -8.69 -1.60
CA MET A 212 -2.54 -8.71 -0.13
C MET A 212 -4.00 -8.67 0.35
N ASP A 213 -4.53 -9.83 0.75
CA ASP A 213 -5.86 -9.94 1.38
C ASP A 213 -5.79 -9.82 2.92
N GLU A 214 -4.62 -10.08 3.51
CA GLU A 214 -4.39 -10.06 4.95
C GLU A 214 -3.63 -8.79 5.40
N LEU A 215 -3.19 -8.76 6.65
CA LEU A 215 -2.30 -7.70 7.14
C LEU A 215 -0.98 -7.76 6.39
N TYR A 216 -0.46 -6.61 5.99
CA TYR A 216 0.82 -6.52 5.32
C TYR A 216 1.56 -5.26 5.74
N TRP A 217 2.87 -5.21 5.50
CA TRP A 217 3.66 -4.01 5.67
C TRP A 217 4.61 -3.83 4.49
N ARG A 218 4.88 -2.57 4.14
CA ARG A 218 5.87 -2.17 3.12
C ARG A 218 6.75 -0.99 3.57
N GLN A 219 6.25 -0.22 4.53
CA GLN A 219 6.97 0.89 5.14
C GLN A 219 7.53 0.52 6.50
N THR A 220 8.64 1.19 6.82
CA THR A 220 9.25 1.13 8.14
C THR A 220 9.18 2.48 8.85
N PHE A 221 9.08 2.46 10.18
CA PHE A 221 9.07 3.65 11.02
C PHE A 221 10.23 3.60 12.03
N ASN A 222 11.12 4.59 11.94
CA ASN A 222 12.14 4.81 12.95
C ASN A 222 11.56 5.63 14.11
N TYR A 223 11.36 4.97 15.24
CA TYR A 223 10.80 5.52 16.46
C TYR A 223 11.64 6.63 17.09
N LEU A 224 12.97 6.60 16.96
CA LEU A 224 13.85 7.62 17.56
C LEU A 224 13.74 8.95 16.82
N ASP A 225 13.86 8.91 15.50
CA ASP A 225 13.85 10.09 14.65
C ASP A 225 12.44 10.44 14.15
N SER A 226 11.45 9.62 14.51
CA SER A 226 10.06 9.69 14.03
C SER A 226 9.99 9.75 12.49
N GLN A 227 10.81 8.96 11.80
CA GLN A 227 10.93 9.00 10.34
C GLN A 227 10.31 7.76 9.68
N LEU A 228 9.52 7.95 8.64
CA LEU A 228 9.04 6.88 7.77
C LEU A 228 9.98 6.66 6.59
N SER A 229 10.14 5.40 6.19
CA SER A 229 10.80 5.07 4.94
C SER A 229 9.99 5.57 3.74
N PRO A 230 10.67 6.00 2.66
CA PRO A 230 9.99 6.39 1.44
C PRO A 230 9.27 5.20 0.79
N VAL A 231 8.31 5.52 -0.08
CA VAL A 231 7.50 4.59 -0.87
C VAL A 231 7.66 4.96 -2.34
N LYS A 232 7.59 3.98 -3.24
CA LYS A 232 7.64 4.22 -4.69
C LYS A 232 6.52 5.18 -5.08
N LEU A 233 6.92 6.25 -5.78
CA LEU A 233 5.99 7.22 -6.34
C LEU A 233 5.63 6.78 -7.76
N LEU A 234 4.35 6.90 -8.10
CA LEU A 234 3.83 6.56 -9.41
C LEU A 234 2.85 7.63 -9.92
N CYS A 235 2.32 7.41 -11.12
CA CYS A 235 1.47 8.36 -11.83
C CYS A 235 2.16 9.72 -12.09
N GLU A 236 1.48 10.62 -12.78
CA GLU A 236 1.95 12.00 -13.01
C GLU A 236 1.91 12.84 -11.72
N CYS A 237 0.95 12.56 -10.83
CA CYS A 237 0.76 13.28 -9.57
C CYS A 237 1.90 13.08 -8.56
N LYS A 238 2.82 12.13 -8.82
CA LYS A 238 3.97 11.79 -7.95
C LYS A 238 3.53 11.42 -6.53
N THR A 239 2.43 10.66 -6.40
CA THR A 239 1.98 10.12 -5.12
C THR A 239 2.15 8.60 -5.08
N PRO A 240 2.30 7.99 -3.90
CA PRO A 240 2.38 6.53 -3.80
C PRO A 240 1.08 5.82 -4.19
N GLU A 241 1.18 4.51 -4.40
CA GLU A 241 0.03 3.62 -4.57
C GLU A 241 -0.77 3.46 -3.28
N ASN A 242 -2.10 3.46 -3.41
CA ASN A 242 -2.96 2.83 -2.41
C ASN A 242 -3.43 1.48 -2.97
N PRO A 243 -3.12 0.34 -2.35
CA PRO A 243 -3.53 -0.99 -2.86
C PRO A 243 -5.04 -1.23 -2.85
N ASP A 244 -5.80 -0.44 -2.09
CA ASP A 244 -7.27 -0.52 -2.11
C ASP A 244 -7.87 0.28 -3.27
N ARG A 245 -7.04 0.98 -4.06
CA ARG A 245 -7.48 1.82 -5.18
C ARG A 245 -6.99 1.24 -6.49
N THR A 246 -7.80 1.41 -7.52
CA THR A 246 -7.51 0.90 -8.85
C THR A 246 -6.39 1.72 -9.50
N LEU A 247 -5.39 1.01 -10.02
CA LEU A 247 -4.40 1.55 -10.94
C LEU A 247 -4.68 1.06 -12.37
N ILE A 248 -4.36 1.91 -13.33
CA ILE A 248 -4.50 1.63 -14.76
C ILE A 248 -3.12 1.72 -15.39
N GLY A 249 -2.69 0.62 -16.00
CA GLY A 249 -1.41 0.52 -16.71
C GLY A 249 -1.52 1.07 -18.13
N CYS A 250 -0.48 1.76 -18.60
CA CYS A 250 -0.37 2.14 -20.00
C CYS A 250 -0.02 0.92 -20.87
N THR A 251 -0.79 0.65 -21.93
CA THR A 251 -0.57 -0.46 -22.86
C THR A 251 0.60 -0.24 -23.83
N SER A 252 1.12 1.00 -23.92
CA SER A 252 2.29 1.30 -24.74
C SER A 252 3.54 0.60 -24.19
N THR A 253 4.22 -0.17 -25.05
CA THR A 253 5.47 -0.89 -24.74
C THR A 253 6.61 0.03 -24.32
N THR A 254 6.58 1.31 -24.72
CA THR A 254 7.59 2.30 -24.34
C THR A 254 7.29 2.99 -23.02
N CYS A 255 6.05 2.93 -22.54
CA CYS A 255 5.63 3.58 -21.30
C CYS A 255 5.50 2.57 -20.17
N GLY A 256 4.55 1.63 -20.25
CA GLY A 256 4.31 0.59 -19.24
C GLY A 256 4.06 1.10 -17.80
N LYS A 257 3.82 2.39 -17.60
CA LYS A 257 3.66 3.00 -16.27
C LYS A 257 2.22 2.92 -15.79
N TRP A 258 2.06 2.86 -14.48
CA TRP A 258 0.78 2.85 -13.77
C TRP A 258 0.31 4.25 -13.39
N MET A 259 -1.00 4.48 -13.48
CA MET A 259 -1.67 5.74 -13.16
C MET A 259 -2.85 5.48 -12.23
N HIS A 260 -3.13 6.42 -11.32
CA HIS A 260 -4.33 6.34 -10.48
C HIS A 260 -5.57 6.55 -11.34
N GLN A 261 -6.60 5.71 -11.15
CA GLN A 261 -7.88 5.89 -11.83
C GLN A 261 -8.46 7.28 -11.58
N GLU A 262 -8.29 7.84 -10.37
CA GLU A 262 -8.80 9.18 -10.03
C GLU A 262 -8.06 10.30 -10.76
N CYS A 263 -6.76 10.13 -11.06
CA CYS A 263 -6.03 11.10 -11.87
C CYS A 263 -6.51 11.09 -13.32
N LEU A 264 -6.79 9.91 -13.88
CA LEU A 264 -7.36 9.77 -15.22
C LEU A 264 -8.80 10.32 -15.29
N HIS A 265 -9.58 10.14 -14.22
CA HIS A 265 -10.93 10.69 -14.08
C HIS A 265 -10.92 12.22 -14.05
N HIS A 266 -10.02 12.81 -13.26
CA HIS A 266 -9.84 14.25 -13.21
C HIS A 266 -9.42 14.81 -14.58
N ASP A 267 -8.46 14.17 -15.26
CA ASP A 267 -8.00 14.60 -16.58
C ASP A 267 -9.12 14.62 -17.63
N VAL A 268 -9.91 13.54 -17.74
CA VAL A 268 -10.98 13.49 -18.74
C VAL A 268 -12.05 14.55 -18.49
N LEU A 269 -12.43 14.78 -17.23
CA LEU A 269 -13.41 15.81 -16.87
C LEU A 269 -12.87 17.22 -17.13
N MET A 270 -11.59 17.46 -16.86
CA MET A 270 -10.92 18.71 -17.22
C MET A 270 -10.91 18.92 -18.74
N ARG A 271 -10.59 17.89 -19.54
CA ARG A 271 -10.61 17.99 -21.02
C ARG A 271 -12.01 18.30 -21.55
N VAL A 272 -13.03 17.62 -21.03
CA VAL A 272 -14.44 17.88 -21.39
C VAL A 272 -14.85 19.30 -21.01
N TYR A 273 -14.53 19.75 -19.79
CA TYR A 273 -14.84 21.09 -19.34
C TYR A 273 -14.10 22.16 -20.15
N ASN A 274 -12.82 21.96 -20.49
CA ASN A 274 -12.09 22.90 -21.32
C ASN A 274 -12.69 23.02 -22.74
N ARG A 275 -13.25 21.93 -23.27
CA ARG A 275 -13.95 21.91 -24.56
C ARG A 275 -15.32 22.58 -24.49
N LEU A 276 -16.14 22.21 -23.51
CA LEU A 276 -17.57 22.57 -23.44
C LEU A 276 -17.91 23.74 -22.50
N GLY A 277 -17.06 24.01 -21.51
CA GLY A 277 -17.29 24.99 -20.45
C GLY A 277 -18.63 24.79 -19.76
N THR A 278 -19.28 25.90 -19.40
CA THR A 278 -20.59 25.91 -18.77
C THR A 278 -21.76 25.95 -19.75
N GLU A 279 -21.52 26.35 -21.00
CA GLU A 279 -22.61 26.70 -21.94
C GLU A 279 -22.58 25.96 -23.27
N LYS A 280 -21.42 25.48 -23.73
CA LYS A 280 -21.32 24.90 -25.08
C LYS A 280 -21.96 23.50 -25.10
N PRO A 281 -22.78 23.19 -26.12
CA PRO A 281 -23.36 21.86 -26.31
C PRO A 281 -22.31 20.88 -26.83
N GLN A 282 -22.39 19.64 -26.37
CA GLN A 282 -21.72 18.52 -27.01
C GLN A 282 -22.50 18.16 -28.29
N GLN A 283 -21.81 18.21 -29.44
CA GLN A 283 -22.33 17.75 -30.72
C GLN A 283 -21.57 16.48 -31.09
N SER A 284 -22.29 15.43 -31.48
CA SER A 284 -21.68 14.21 -32.01
C SER A 284 -20.95 14.57 -33.31
N GLU A 285 -19.63 14.38 -33.37
CA GLU A 285 -18.93 14.41 -34.65
C GLU A 285 -19.40 13.19 -35.47
N SER A 286 -20.40 13.43 -36.33
CA SER A 286 -20.71 12.54 -37.44
C SER A 286 -19.51 12.55 -38.38
N MET A 287 -18.82 11.41 -38.52
CA MET A 287 -17.83 11.20 -39.57
C MET A 287 -18.43 11.61 -40.92
N THR A 288 -18.03 12.77 -41.44
CA THR A 288 -18.38 13.22 -42.79
C THR A 288 -17.13 13.83 -43.41
N ASP A 289 -16.19 12.96 -43.77
CA ASP A 289 -15.18 13.25 -44.79
C ASP A 289 -15.30 12.21 -45.90
N LEU A 290 -16.32 12.38 -46.74
CA LEU A 290 -16.26 12.08 -48.17
C LEU A 290 -17.15 13.10 -48.87
N ARG A 291 -16.55 14.24 -49.25
CA ARG A 291 -17.13 15.08 -50.29
C ARG A 291 -16.87 14.40 -51.63
N GLU A 292 -17.94 13.92 -52.24
CA GLU A 292 -18.01 13.68 -53.68
C GLU A 292 -17.91 15.03 -54.41
N ASP A 293 -16.96 15.15 -55.34
CA ASP A 293 -17.10 16.03 -56.50
C ASP A 293 -17.04 15.12 -57.74
N ASN A 294 -18.09 15.20 -58.56
CA ASN A 294 -18.24 14.48 -59.82
C ASN A 294 -18.44 15.49 -60.98
N ASP A 295 -18.07 15.03 -62.18
CA ASP A 295 -18.19 15.57 -63.55
C ASP A 295 -17.06 16.50 -64.04
N SER A 296 -16.35 16.26 -65.17
CA SER A 296 -16.75 15.59 -66.43
C SER A 296 -15.56 15.20 -67.35
N ASN A 297 -15.84 14.18 -68.20
CA ASN A 297 -15.10 13.32 -69.17
C ASN A 297 -14.43 14.03 -70.41
N PRO A 298 -13.87 13.37 -71.48
CA PRO A 298 -13.20 12.05 -71.70
C PRO A 298 -11.83 12.13 -72.44
N THR A 299 -11.08 11.01 -72.55
CA THR A 299 -10.59 10.40 -73.84
C THR A 299 -9.75 9.12 -73.60
N ARG A 300 -10.21 8.01 -74.20
CA ARG A 300 -9.59 6.67 -74.41
C ARG A 300 -8.53 6.73 -75.54
N PRO A 301 -7.76 5.68 -75.95
CA PRO A 301 -7.54 4.31 -75.43
C PRO A 301 -6.02 3.94 -75.33
N LEU A 302 -5.55 2.82 -74.76
CA LEU A 302 -5.60 1.44 -75.30
C LEU A 302 -4.97 0.46 -74.27
N SER A 303 -5.68 -0.62 -73.94
CA SER A 303 -5.13 -1.95 -73.60
C SER A 303 -4.73 -2.68 -74.91
N PRO A 304 -4.19 -3.94 -74.98
CA PRO A 304 -4.16 -5.05 -73.99
C PRO A 304 -2.79 -5.81 -73.99
N LYS A 305 -2.49 -6.91 -73.28
CA LYS A 305 -3.09 -8.26 -73.11
C LYS A 305 -2.32 -8.96 -71.96
N ASP A 306 -2.98 -9.55 -70.97
CA ASP A 306 -3.43 -10.96 -70.83
C ASP A 306 -2.33 -12.02 -70.70
N VAL A 307 -2.46 -12.87 -69.66
CA VAL A 307 -2.48 -14.37 -69.70
C VAL A 307 -1.67 -15.08 -68.59
N GLU A 308 -2.43 -15.81 -67.74
CA GLU A 308 -2.21 -17.09 -66.99
C GLU A 308 -1.16 -17.18 -65.84
N LYS A 309 -1.51 -17.63 -64.61
CA LYS A 309 -1.84 -19.01 -64.12
C LYS A 309 -0.72 -20.02 -64.48
N GLU A 310 -0.23 -20.95 -63.65
CA GLU A 310 -0.70 -21.66 -62.46
C GLU A 310 0.52 -22.37 -61.80
N GLU A 311 0.26 -23.09 -60.72
CA GLU A 311 1.13 -23.90 -59.84
C GLU A 311 2.14 -24.85 -60.53
N MET A 312 3.22 -25.26 -59.82
CA MET A 312 3.36 -26.60 -59.20
C MET A 312 4.82 -26.87 -58.71
N GLN A 313 4.95 -27.62 -57.61
CA GLN A 313 6.20 -28.12 -57.00
C GLN A 313 6.83 -29.32 -57.77
N PRO A 314 8.05 -29.75 -57.40
CA PRO A 314 8.23 -31.05 -56.71
C PRO A 314 9.29 -30.96 -55.56
N ILE A 315 9.18 -31.57 -54.38
CA ILE A 315 9.29 -33.00 -53.93
C ILE A 315 10.54 -33.75 -54.44
N ILE A 316 11.46 -34.14 -53.54
CA ILE A 316 12.00 -35.51 -53.31
C ILE A 316 13.12 -35.49 -52.23
N ASP A 317 12.88 -36.29 -51.18
CA ASP A 317 13.70 -37.19 -50.33
C ASP A 317 14.96 -36.67 -49.58
N GLU A 318 14.94 -36.59 -48.24
CA GLU A 318 15.10 -37.67 -47.21
C GLU A 318 16.52 -38.27 -47.15
N VAL A 319 17.28 -37.95 -46.09
CA VAL A 319 17.96 -38.95 -45.21
C VAL A 319 18.16 -38.33 -43.81
N ASP A 320 17.70 -39.04 -42.79
CA ASP A 320 17.88 -38.82 -41.35
C ASP A 320 19.32 -39.00 -40.85
N GLU A 321 19.73 -38.24 -39.83
CA GLU A 321 20.39 -38.81 -38.63
C GLU A 321 20.15 -37.91 -37.40
N ASP A 322 19.63 -38.55 -36.36
CA ASP A 322 19.34 -38.04 -35.01
C ASP A 322 20.60 -37.63 -34.23
N VAL A 323 20.62 -36.40 -33.67
CA VAL A 323 21.31 -36.10 -32.40
C VAL A 323 20.44 -35.16 -31.56
N HIS A 324 20.02 -35.68 -30.40
CA HIS A 324 19.21 -35.01 -29.39
C HIS A 324 20.05 -34.03 -28.54
N VAL A 325 19.78 -32.73 -28.63
CA VAL A 325 20.15 -31.72 -27.61
C VAL A 325 18.94 -30.81 -27.42
N GLN A 326 18.37 -30.81 -26.21
CA GLN A 326 17.21 -29.99 -25.86
C GLN A 326 17.62 -28.53 -25.71
N GLU A 327 17.18 -27.68 -26.63
CA GLU A 327 17.25 -26.23 -26.54
C GLU A 327 15.86 -25.65 -26.26
N ALA A 328 15.84 -24.66 -25.37
CA ALA A 328 14.64 -24.06 -24.79
C ALA A 328 13.86 -23.23 -25.80
N THR A 329 12.55 -23.48 -25.87
CA THR A 329 11.60 -22.72 -26.68
C THR A 329 11.23 -21.40 -25.98
N PRO A 330 11.13 -20.26 -26.72
CA PRO A 330 10.78 -18.97 -26.14
C PRO A 330 9.29 -18.90 -25.75
N PRO A 331 8.91 -18.25 -24.63
CA PRO A 331 7.51 -18.14 -24.25
C PRO A 331 6.79 -17.07 -25.08
N THR A 332 5.75 -17.52 -25.76
CA THR A 332 4.66 -16.75 -26.37
C THR A 332 4.01 -15.79 -25.36
N PRO A 333 3.65 -14.55 -25.73
CA PRO A 333 3.02 -13.59 -24.82
C PRO A 333 1.60 -14.03 -24.49
N ARG A 334 1.33 -14.33 -23.21
CA ARG A 334 -0.01 -14.66 -22.71
C ARG A 334 -0.55 -13.52 -21.86
N ALA A 335 -1.74 -13.07 -22.28
CA ALA A 335 -2.83 -12.39 -21.57
C ALA A 335 -2.48 -11.54 -20.32
N PHE A 336 -2.77 -10.24 -20.46
CA PHE A 336 -2.76 -9.25 -19.39
C PHE A 336 -3.79 -9.59 -18.30
N THR A 337 -3.34 -9.75 -17.07
CA THR A 337 -4.20 -9.83 -15.90
C THR A 337 -4.59 -8.43 -15.44
N LEU A 338 -5.87 -8.11 -15.57
CA LEU A 338 -6.50 -6.99 -14.88
C LEU A 338 -6.42 -7.23 -13.36
N ARG A 339 -5.89 -6.27 -12.59
CA ARG A 339 -6.09 -6.24 -11.14
C ARG A 339 -7.48 -5.66 -10.87
N THR A 340 -8.47 -6.54 -10.66
CA THR A 340 -9.82 -6.14 -10.26
C THR A 340 -10.17 -6.77 -8.92
N LYS A 341 -10.52 -5.94 -7.94
CA LYS A 341 -11.44 -6.34 -6.86
C LYS A 341 -12.74 -5.59 -7.05
N VAL A 342 -13.79 -6.32 -7.45
CA VAL A 342 -15.17 -5.86 -7.28
C VAL A 342 -15.61 -6.30 -5.89
N LEU A 343 -15.72 -5.34 -4.97
CA LEU A 343 -16.54 -5.52 -3.78
C LEU A 343 -17.86 -4.80 -4.01
N SER A 344 -18.95 -5.57 -4.17
CA SER A 344 -20.30 -5.02 -4.07
C SER A 344 -20.55 -4.59 -2.63
N ALA A 345 -20.52 -3.27 -2.37
CA ALA A 345 -20.96 -2.70 -1.11
C ALA A 345 -22.20 -1.84 -1.33
N ASN A 346 -23.36 -2.46 -1.16
CA ASN A 346 -24.62 -1.77 -0.95
C ASN A 346 -24.69 -1.38 0.53
N ALA A 347 -24.28 -0.17 0.90
CA ALA A 347 -24.48 0.37 2.24
C ALA A 347 -24.46 1.91 2.24
N GLN A 348 -25.61 2.51 2.50
CA GLN A 348 -25.73 3.91 2.87
C GLN A 348 -24.98 4.17 4.17
N ALA A 349 -23.84 4.85 4.09
CA ALA A 349 -23.13 5.39 5.26
C ALA A 349 -22.93 6.90 5.09
N LYS A 350 -23.34 7.66 6.12
CA LYS A 350 -23.16 9.12 6.20
C LYS A 350 -21.67 9.50 6.20
N PRO A 351 -21.28 10.65 5.63
CA PRO A 351 -19.89 11.00 5.45
C PRO A 351 -19.23 11.37 6.80
N PRO A 352 -18.01 10.87 7.09
CA PRO A 352 -17.22 11.34 8.22
C PRO A 352 -16.63 12.71 7.90
N THR A 353 -16.83 13.66 8.81
CA THR A 353 -16.26 15.01 8.75
C THR A 353 -14.76 14.97 9.05
N ASN A 354 -13.91 15.00 8.01
CA ASN A 354 -12.50 15.30 8.16
C ASN A 354 -12.16 16.64 7.50
N LYS A 355 -11.48 17.50 8.28
CA LYS A 355 -10.93 18.78 7.85
C LYS A 355 -9.87 18.53 6.78
N SER A 356 -10.30 18.58 5.54
CA SER A 356 -9.40 18.68 4.40
C SER A 356 -8.68 20.03 4.43
N CYS A 357 -7.44 20.01 3.96
CA CYS A 357 -6.76 21.20 3.48
C CYS A 357 -7.73 21.91 2.52
N LYS A 358 -8.09 23.17 2.81
CA LYS A 358 -8.91 24.01 1.94
C LYS A 358 -8.23 24.12 0.57
N LYS A 359 -8.56 23.21 -0.35
CA LYS A 359 -8.40 23.45 -1.78
C LYS A 359 -9.57 24.36 -2.17
N SER A 360 -9.22 25.52 -2.71
CA SER A 360 -10.15 26.48 -3.26
C SER A 360 -11.02 25.81 -4.33
N THR A 361 -12.23 26.34 -4.50
CA THR A 361 -13.20 25.98 -5.55
C THR A 361 -12.69 26.13 -6.99
N ASP A 362 -11.43 26.53 -7.20
CA ASP A 362 -10.78 26.72 -8.50
C ASP A 362 -10.19 25.43 -9.10
N SER A 363 -9.97 24.37 -8.32
CA SER A 363 -9.25 23.20 -8.83
C SER A 363 -10.11 22.19 -9.60
N GLU A 364 -11.44 22.28 -9.51
CA GLU A 364 -12.36 21.30 -10.11
C GLU A 364 -13.61 21.99 -10.68
N PRO A 365 -13.46 22.79 -11.75
CA PRO A 365 -14.54 23.62 -12.30
C PRO A 365 -15.65 22.80 -12.99
N TYR A 366 -15.42 21.51 -13.22
CA TYR A 366 -16.37 20.57 -13.82
C TYR A 366 -17.36 19.96 -12.81
N LEU A 367 -17.16 20.17 -11.50
CA LEU A 367 -18.01 19.57 -10.46
C LEU A 367 -19.48 19.98 -10.62
N GLY A 368 -20.35 18.98 -10.66
CA GLY A 368 -21.80 19.17 -10.84
C GLY A 368 -22.22 19.49 -12.27
N LEU A 369 -21.28 19.65 -13.22
CA LEU A 369 -21.57 19.85 -14.64
C LEU A 369 -21.45 18.54 -15.41
N PHE A 370 -20.43 17.74 -15.11
CA PHE A 370 -20.14 16.50 -15.81
C PHE A 370 -19.81 15.38 -14.82
N GLU A 371 -20.23 14.17 -15.15
CA GLU A 371 -19.87 12.94 -14.44
C GLU A 371 -19.16 12.00 -15.44
N ALA A 372 -18.13 11.29 -14.99
CA ALA A 372 -17.41 10.32 -15.82
C ALA A 372 -17.37 8.96 -15.11
N THR A 373 -17.70 7.89 -15.84
CA THR A 373 -17.63 6.50 -15.37
C THR A 373 -16.71 5.69 -16.27
N LEU A 374 -15.75 4.97 -15.70
CA LEU A 374 -14.81 4.16 -16.48
C LEU A 374 -15.45 2.82 -16.85
N LYS A 375 -15.37 2.45 -18.13
CA LYS A 375 -15.70 1.11 -18.62
C LYS A 375 -14.41 0.32 -18.80
N LEU A 376 -14.33 -0.82 -18.12
CA LEU A 376 -13.20 -1.76 -18.15
C LEU A 376 -13.58 -3.14 -18.74
N ASP A 377 -14.82 -3.29 -19.23
CA ASP A 377 -15.33 -4.55 -19.81
C ASP A 377 -14.64 -4.90 -21.15
N ASP A 378 -14.90 -6.09 -21.73
CA ASP A 378 -14.25 -6.72 -22.91
C ASP A 378 -14.22 -5.88 -24.23
N GLY A 379 -13.65 -4.69 -24.17
CA GLY A 379 -13.55 -3.70 -25.24
C GLY A 379 -12.53 -2.60 -24.91
N PRO A 380 -12.40 -1.56 -25.76
CA PRO A 380 -11.45 -0.49 -25.53
C PRO A 380 -11.79 0.25 -24.22
N THR A 381 -10.78 0.47 -23.39
CA THR A 381 -10.93 1.22 -22.13
C THR A 381 -11.42 2.63 -22.44
N THR A 382 -12.63 2.97 -22.01
CA THR A 382 -13.32 4.23 -22.35
C THR A 382 -14.02 4.83 -21.14
N TRP A 383 -14.16 6.16 -21.13
CA TRP A 383 -14.94 6.92 -20.16
C TRP A 383 -16.32 7.18 -20.72
N THR A 384 -17.38 6.81 -20.01
CA THR A 384 -18.73 7.32 -20.29
C THR A 384 -18.92 8.63 -19.56
N ILE A 385 -19.09 9.70 -20.31
CA ILE A 385 -19.36 11.04 -19.79
C ILE A 385 -20.87 11.27 -19.78
N ARG A 386 -21.38 11.85 -18.69
CA ARG A 386 -22.76 12.32 -18.56
C ARG A 386 -22.74 13.83 -18.32
N ASP A 387 -23.46 14.57 -19.15
CA ASP A 387 -23.69 16.01 -19.00
C ASP A 387 -24.90 16.26 -18.09
N LEU A 388 -24.65 16.85 -16.93
CA LEU A 388 -25.63 17.15 -15.90
C LEU A 388 -26.26 18.55 -16.07
N ARG A 389 -25.79 19.33 -17.06
CA ARG A 389 -26.29 20.69 -17.29
C ARG A 389 -27.68 20.65 -17.93
N GLU A 390 -28.68 21.18 -17.23
CA GLU A 390 -30.06 21.28 -17.75
C GLU A 390 -30.23 22.46 -18.73
N ASN A 391 -29.42 23.51 -18.56
CA ASN A 391 -29.56 24.78 -19.30
C ASN A 391 -29.08 24.72 -20.77
N VAL A 392 -28.42 23.62 -21.16
CA VAL A 392 -27.89 23.45 -22.52
C VAL A 392 -28.86 22.58 -23.32
N LEU A 393 -29.64 23.24 -24.18
CA LEU A 393 -30.63 22.60 -25.06
C LEU A 393 -29.95 22.03 -26.31
N GLY A 394 -30.32 20.80 -26.68
CA GLY A 394 -29.79 20.12 -27.87
C GLY A 394 -28.39 19.51 -27.74
N SER A 395 -27.82 19.43 -26.52
CA SER A 395 -26.58 18.68 -26.27
C SER A 395 -26.83 17.18 -26.12
N GLU A 396 -25.91 16.37 -26.64
CA GLU A 396 -25.84 14.95 -26.30
C GLU A 396 -25.58 14.81 -24.80
N LYS A 397 -26.44 14.07 -24.09
CA LYS A 397 -26.37 13.95 -22.62
C LYS A 397 -25.40 12.89 -22.15
N ILE A 398 -25.10 11.89 -22.98
CA ILE A 398 -24.21 10.78 -22.63
C ILE A 398 -23.39 10.42 -23.87
N TRP A 399 -22.06 10.38 -23.75
CA TRP A 399 -21.15 9.94 -24.82
C TRP A 399 -19.92 9.25 -24.24
N ASP A 400 -19.15 8.56 -25.09
CA ASP A 400 -17.92 7.88 -24.68
C ASP A 400 -16.66 8.67 -25.11
N GLU A 401 -15.67 8.74 -24.23
CA GLU A 401 -14.37 9.37 -24.43
C GLU A 401 -13.25 8.35 -24.27
N ARG A 402 -12.16 8.50 -25.03
CA ARG A 402 -11.02 7.59 -24.94
C ARG A 402 -10.15 7.90 -23.71
N VAL A 403 -9.62 6.85 -23.08
CA VAL A 403 -8.65 7.00 -22.01
C VAL A 403 -7.28 7.26 -22.59
N HIS A 404 -6.62 8.32 -22.13
CA HIS A 404 -5.28 8.70 -22.57
C HIS A 404 -4.30 8.54 -21.41
N CYS A 405 -3.10 8.03 -21.70
CA CYS A 405 -2.03 7.97 -20.71
C CYS A 405 -1.57 9.39 -20.36
N LEU A 406 -1.58 9.74 -19.08
CA LEU A 406 -1.14 11.05 -18.58
C LEU A 406 0.35 11.32 -18.81
N LEU A 407 1.14 10.28 -19.06
CA LEU A 407 2.60 10.39 -19.16
C LEU A 407 3.12 10.43 -20.61
N CYS A 408 2.48 9.70 -21.53
CA CYS A 408 2.90 9.63 -22.93
C CYS A 408 1.82 10.04 -23.94
N GLY A 409 0.58 10.31 -23.49
CA GLY A 409 -0.54 10.71 -24.34
C GLY A 409 -1.16 9.58 -25.18
N VAL A 410 -0.57 8.38 -25.18
CA VAL A 410 -1.09 7.23 -25.95
C VAL A 410 -2.44 6.78 -25.38
N ILE A 411 -3.37 6.43 -26.26
CA ILE A 411 -4.67 5.87 -25.89
C ILE A 411 -4.46 4.51 -25.21
N ILE A 412 -5.06 4.34 -24.03
CA ILE A 412 -5.05 3.09 -23.28
C ILE A 412 -6.19 2.24 -23.84
N GLY A 413 -5.85 1.11 -24.47
CA GLY A 413 -6.79 0.20 -25.10
C GLY A 413 -6.11 -1.04 -25.63
#